data_AF-A0AAU8A8K0-F1
#
_entry.id   AF-A0AAU8A8K0-F1
#
_cell.length_a   1.000
_cell.length_b   1.000
_cell.length_c   1.000
_cell.angle_alpha   90.00
_cell.angle_beta   90.00
_cell.angle_gamma   90.00
#
_symmetry.space_group_name_H-M   'P 1'
#
loop_
_entity.id
_entity.type
_entity.pdbx_description
1 polymer ?
#
loop_
_entity_poly.entity_id
_entity_poly.type
_entity_poly.pdbx_seq_one_letter_code
_entity_poly.pdbx_strand_id
1 'polypeptide(L)'
;MSNFFKINRKAKSKPGAAPLSSTSVQPNQTENHIDKAPFVKIDPADRSIFDENGYPIDINMPIDPASDLNQEILKYRSADGQYQFSAALYANFPDLKENFEENREDVADIICDLFLLDESYAYKIWKWLLITFRSVLSSPSNSYRLISGVLYTLAHQYTFFEHLLPFLRSDMEFSEILFRESAYVDKRHALILASCIEKQDCSLFQELVVFLKSNPHLGHENAIAFEKILQIVLEEIPSPAVDHGIYSILSDCIKTSAKPMMRKILLKILDGKLEYLLKEEARKKAEKKRLKRIEEQNLLHQKEIASRLNLRNTKLKYHELKLACLSQRKNDPYWENGRFIDFQALAGTMIALKDHTEVLASLLPGDRVELVREPYNAKDPASISVHDGTGVKLGYISNQANTLLSFIIDHGEYLFGRIYSLGRETDSDIIQICIEIFIKNAILFLSILVSNTNIVSLPVPSER
;
A
#
# COMPACT_ATOMS: atom_id res chain seq x y z
N MET A 1 -12.46 -36.35 -17.39
CA MET A 1 -12.15 -37.79 -17.26
C MET A 1 -12.37 -38.12 -15.78
N SER A 2 -13.50 -38.64 -15.33
CA SER A 2 -14.20 -39.91 -15.66
C SER A 2 -13.67 -41.11 -14.86
N ASN A 3 -14.52 -41.65 -14.00
CA ASN A 3 -14.41 -42.92 -13.25
C ASN A 3 -13.37 -42.98 -12.11
N PHE A 4 -13.84 -43.08 -10.86
CA PHE A 4 -13.55 -44.23 -10.00
C PHE A 4 -14.47 -44.29 -8.76
N PHE A 5 -15.53 -45.11 -8.81
CA PHE A 5 -16.12 -45.75 -7.63
C PHE A 5 -16.93 -46.98 -8.05
N LYS A 6 -16.64 -48.14 -7.44
CA LYS A 6 -17.42 -49.39 -7.54
C LYS A 6 -17.27 -50.18 -6.25
N ILE A 7 -18.22 -50.05 -5.33
CA ILE A 7 -18.28 -50.86 -4.10
C ILE A 7 -19.20 -52.06 -4.36
N ASN A 8 -18.68 -53.27 -4.20
CA ASN A 8 -19.42 -54.52 -4.39
C ASN A 8 -20.08 -54.97 -3.08
N ARG A 9 -21.41 -54.84 -2.97
CA ARG A 9 -22.18 -55.56 -1.93
C ARG A 9 -22.31 -57.04 -2.34
N LYS A 10 -21.80 -57.96 -1.52
CA LYS A 10 -22.05 -59.41 -1.63
C LYS A 10 -22.76 -59.92 -0.37
N ALA A 11 -24.07 -60.10 -0.46
CA ALA A 11 -24.81 -60.86 0.54
C ALA A 11 -24.51 -62.37 0.39
N LYS A 12 -24.49 -63.09 1.51
CA LYS A 12 -24.58 -64.56 1.55
C LYS A 12 -25.44 -64.98 2.74
N SER A 13 -26.61 -65.53 2.43
CA SER A 13 -27.47 -66.20 3.40
C SER A 13 -27.21 -67.71 3.42
N LYS A 14 -27.40 -68.34 4.59
CA LYS A 14 -28.20 -69.58 4.73
C LYS A 14 -28.46 -69.87 6.22
N PRO A 15 -29.60 -70.53 6.57
CA PRO A 15 -29.99 -70.80 7.95
C PRO A 15 -29.58 -72.21 8.43
N GLY A 16 -29.64 -72.42 9.74
CA GLY A 16 -29.59 -73.72 10.43
C GLY A 16 -30.50 -73.68 11.67
N ALA A 17 -31.09 -74.82 12.05
CA ALA A 17 -32.17 -74.87 13.03
C ALA A 17 -31.73 -75.26 14.46
N ALA A 18 -32.62 -74.96 15.42
CA ALA A 18 -32.61 -75.37 16.83
C ALA A 18 -33.03 -76.87 16.99
N PRO A 19 -33.33 -77.45 18.18
CA PRO A 19 -33.39 -76.86 19.54
C PRO A 19 -32.82 -77.72 20.69
N LEU A 20 -32.92 -77.23 21.94
CA LEU A 20 -33.66 -77.91 23.04
C LEU A 20 -33.78 -77.06 24.33
N SER A 21 -34.76 -77.46 25.15
CA SER A 21 -35.13 -77.08 26.54
C SER A 21 -34.02 -76.57 27.49
N SER A 22 -34.27 -75.69 28.49
CA SER A 22 -35.49 -74.97 28.96
C SER A 22 -35.05 -73.83 29.93
N THR A 23 -35.78 -73.20 30.89
CA THR A 23 -37.01 -73.52 31.69
C THR A 23 -37.61 -72.23 32.35
N SER A 24 -38.51 -72.39 33.33
CA SER A 24 -39.10 -71.39 34.26
C SER A 24 -38.08 -70.45 34.94
N VAL A 25 -38.42 -69.24 35.42
CA VAL A 25 -39.58 -68.86 36.27
C VAL A 25 -40.13 -67.44 35.98
N GLN A 26 -41.44 -67.28 36.15
CA GLN A 26 -42.18 -66.04 36.48
C GLN A 26 -43.20 -66.40 37.59
N PRO A 27 -43.89 -65.45 38.28
CA PRO A 27 -43.99 -64.01 38.00
C PRO A 27 -43.68 -63.11 39.23
N ASN A 28 -43.81 -61.79 39.05
CA ASN A 28 -44.74 -61.01 39.88
C ASN A 28 -45.18 -59.71 39.20
N GLN A 29 -46.35 -59.20 39.59
CA GLN A 29 -46.98 -58.01 39.03
C GLN A 29 -46.87 -56.81 39.99
N THR A 30 -46.69 -55.61 39.44
CA THR A 30 -47.23 -54.37 40.00
C THR A 30 -47.44 -53.37 38.87
N GLU A 31 -48.70 -53.03 38.59
CA GLU A 31 -49.05 -51.95 37.68
C GLU A 31 -49.09 -50.59 38.41
N ASN A 32 -49.17 -49.52 37.63
CA ASN A 32 -49.77 -48.22 38.01
C ASN A 32 -49.14 -47.48 39.21
N HIS A 33 -48.14 -46.65 38.90
CA HIS A 33 -48.35 -45.19 38.97
C HIS A 33 -47.27 -44.47 38.14
N ILE A 34 -47.64 -43.99 36.95
CA ILE A 34 -46.85 -43.02 36.20
C ILE A 34 -47.46 -41.65 36.45
N ASP A 35 -46.73 -40.77 37.13
CA ASP A 35 -47.10 -39.37 37.23
C ASP A 35 -47.06 -38.73 35.83
N LYS A 36 -48.20 -38.22 35.39
CA LYS A 36 -48.28 -37.44 34.16
C LYS A 36 -47.61 -36.09 34.41
N ALA A 37 -46.35 -35.98 33.99
CA ALA A 37 -45.71 -34.68 33.78
C ALA A 37 -46.69 -33.80 32.96
N PRO A 38 -46.85 -32.52 33.32
CA PRO A 38 -47.89 -31.68 32.72
C PRO A 38 -47.63 -31.54 31.22
N PHE A 39 -48.65 -31.81 30.41
CA PHE A 39 -48.65 -31.39 29.02
C PHE A 39 -48.36 -29.89 28.97
N VAL A 40 -47.24 -29.52 28.36
CA VAL A 40 -46.93 -28.12 28.09
C VAL A 40 -48.08 -27.56 27.26
N LYS A 41 -48.72 -26.50 27.75
CA LYS A 41 -49.66 -25.73 26.93
C LYS A 41 -48.86 -24.99 25.87
N ILE A 42 -48.68 -25.64 24.72
CA ILE A 42 -48.23 -24.99 23.49
C ILE A 42 -49.21 -23.86 23.20
N ASP A 43 -48.69 -22.66 22.95
CA ASP A 43 -49.50 -21.51 22.56
C ASP A 43 -50.08 -21.78 21.16
N PRO A 44 -51.41 -21.73 20.93
CA PRO A 44 -51.99 -21.91 19.60
C PRO A 44 -51.59 -20.83 18.58
N ALA A 45 -50.82 -19.80 18.99
CA ALA A 45 -50.12 -18.90 18.08
C ALA A 45 -48.83 -19.49 17.47
N ASP A 46 -48.22 -20.53 18.04
CA ASP A 46 -46.99 -21.12 17.52
C ASP A 46 -47.25 -22.03 16.30
N ARG A 47 -47.02 -21.45 15.12
CA ARG A 47 -47.17 -22.13 13.83
C ARG A 47 -45.88 -22.79 13.32
N SER A 48 -44.80 -22.80 14.09
CA SER A 48 -43.52 -23.41 13.64
C SER A 48 -43.55 -24.94 13.59
N ILE A 49 -44.59 -25.56 14.14
CA ILE A 49 -44.73 -27.01 14.30
C ILE A 49 -45.73 -27.63 13.31
N PHE A 50 -46.14 -26.92 12.26
CA PHE A 50 -47.20 -27.36 11.34
C PHE A 50 -46.81 -27.23 9.86
N ASP A 51 -47.23 -28.19 9.04
CA ASP A 51 -46.96 -28.23 7.60
C ASP A 51 -47.83 -27.24 6.79
N GLU A 52 -47.64 -27.19 5.47
CA GLU A 52 -48.43 -26.34 4.57
C GLU A 52 -49.94 -26.68 4.53
N ASN A 53 -50.34 -27.82 5.10
CA ASN A 53 -51.72 -28.29 5.22
C ASN A 53 -52.29 -28.14 6.65
N GLY A 54 -51.47 -27.76 7.64
CA GLY A 54 -51.87 -27.60 9.04
C GLY A 54 -51.77 -28.86 9.91
N TYR A 55 -51.03 -29.90 9.49
CA TYR A 55 -50.72 -31.07 10.30
C TYR A 55 -49.45 -30.87 11.13
N PRO A 56 -49.36 -31.42 12.37
CA PRO A 56 -48.13 -31.36 13.15
C PRO A 56 -46.94 -31.99 12.43
N ILE A 57 -45.86 -31.24 12.25
CA ILE A 57 -44.58 -31.75 11.77
C ILE A 57 -43.92 -32.51 12.92
N ASP A 58 -43.82 -33.83 12.81
CA ASP A 58 -42.97 -34.60 13.71
C ASP A 58 -41.50 -34.40 13.34
N ILE A 59 -40.89 -33.39 13.97
CA ILE A 59 -39.46 -33.05 13.83
C ILE A 59 -38.52 -34.17 14.30
N ASN A 60 -39.03 -35.29 14.83
CA ASN A 60 -38.24 -36.45 15.24
C ASN A 60 -38.21 -37.56 14.16
N MET A 61 -38.94 -37.41 13.05
CA MET A 61 -38.81 -38.33 11.91
C MET A 61 -37.54 -38.03 11.10
N PRO A 62 -36.77 -39.06 10.69
CA PRO A 62 -35.65 -38.89 9.78
C PRO A 62 -36.14 -38.53 8.37
N ILE A 63 -35.30 -37.84 7.60
CA ILE A 63 -35.59 -37.43 6.22
C ILE A 63 -35.92 -38.65 5.34
N ASP A 64 -37.02 -38.56 4.60
CA ASP A 64 -37.33 -39.49 3.52
C ASP A 64 -36.37 -39.24 2.33
N PRO A 65 -35.56 -40.23 1.89
CA PRO A 65 -34.67 -40.07 0.74
C PRO A 65 -35.37 -39.74 -0.60
N ALA A 66 -36.72 -39.78 -0.63
CA ALA A 66 -37.54 -39.41 -1.78
C ALA A 66 -38.20 -38.01 -1.71
N SER A 67 -38.03 -37.25 -0.61
CA SER A 67 -38.63 -35.91 -0.49
C SER A 67 -37.85 -34.82 -1.25
N ASP A 68 -38.51 -33.70 -1.56
CA ASP A 68 -37.81 -32.51 -2.04
C ASP A 68 -37.04 -31.87 -0.88
N LEU A 69 -35.71 -31.82 -1.03
CA LEU A 69 -34.78 -31.23 -0.07
C LEU A 69 -35.18 -29.80 0.36
N ASN A 70 -35.84 -29.02 -0.51
CA ASN A 70 -36.29 -27.67 -0.17
C ASN A 70 -37.50 -27.70 0.80
N GLN A 71 -38.50 -28.55 0.54
CA GLN A 71 -39.60 -28.77 1.49
C GLN A 71 -39.11 -29.38 2.80
N GLU A 72 -38.11 -30.25 2.72
CA GLU A 72 -37.51 -30.92 3.88
C GLU A 72 -36.77 -29.94 4.80
N ILE A 73 -35.97 -29.03 4.23
CA ILE A 73 -35.28 -27.95 4.97
C ILE A 73 -36.29 -27.01 5.65
N LEU A 74 -37.45 -26.75 5.03
CA LEU A 74 -38.50 -25.90 5.60
C LEU A 74 -39.14 -26.48 6.88
N LYS A 75 -39.09 -27.81 7.10
CA LYS A 75 -39.59 -28.43 8.35
C LYS A 75 -38.85 -27.96 9.60
N TYR A 76 -37.60 -27.53 9.45
CA TYR A 76 -36.75 -27.07 10.55
C TYR A 76 -36.73 -25.55 10.66
N ARG A 77 -37.83 -24.86 10.31
CA ARG A 77 -37.91 -23.39 10.32
C ARG A 77 -38.78 -22.87 11.46
N SER A 78 -38.21 -22.06 12.35
CA SER A 78 -38.92 -21.47 13.49
C SER A 78 -39.88 -20.34 13.08
N ALA A 79 -40.80 -19.96 13.99
CA ALA A 79 -41.87 -19.01 13.73
C ALA A 79 -41.39 -17.59 13.39
N ASP A 80 -40.16 -17.24 13.79
CA ASP A 80 -39.44 -16.01 13.44
C ASP A 80 -38.76 -16.06 12.05
N GLY A 81 -38.88 -17.20 11.36
CA GLY A 81 -38.30 -17.44 10.04
C GLY A 81 -36.83 -17.88 10.04
N GLN A 82 -36.20 -18.05 11.21
CA GLN A 82 -34.87 -18.67 11.36
C GLN A 82 -34.95 -20.20 11.19
N TYR A 83 -33.81 -20.89 11.18
CA TYR A 83 -33.75 -22.36 11.08
C TYR A 83 -33.23 -23.01 12.37
N GLN A 84 -33.98 -23.98 12.89
CA GLN A 84 -33.67 -24.82 14.05
C GLN A 84 -32.71 -25.96 13.66
N PHE A 85 -31.51 -25.62 13.20
CA PHE A 85 -30.57 -26.59 12.65
C PHE A 85 -30.11 -27.69 13.62
N SER A 86 -30.17 -27.47 14.93
CA SER A 86 -29.92 -28.50 15.94
C SER A 86 -31.01 -29.57 15.97
N ALA A 87 -32.28 -29.21 15.70
CA ALA A 87 -33.35 -30.17 15.48
C ALA A 87 -33.14 -30.94 14.16
N ALA A 88 -32.71 -30.25 13.09
CA ALA A 88 -32.38 -30.89 11.81
C ALA A 88 -31.28 -31.96 11.96
N LEU A 89 -30.22 -31.67 12.72
CA LEU A 89 -29.15 -32.63 13.01
C LEU A 89 -29.62 -33.79 13.90
N TYR A 90 -30.38 -33.52 14.97
CA TYR A 90 -30.89 -34.60 15.83
C TYR A 90 -31.93 -35.49 15.15
N ALA A 91 -32.76 -34.97 14.25
CA ALA A 91 -33.75 -35.74 13.50
C ALA A 91 -33.10 -36.76 12.54
N ASN A 92 -31.97 -36.37 11.95
CA ASN A 92 -31.29 -37.14 10.89
C ASN A 92 -30.12 -37.97 11.37
N PHE A 93 -29.54 -37.58 12.51
CA PHE A 93 -28.47 -38.29 13.17
C PHE A 93 -28.80 -38.40 14.68
N PRO A 94 -29.89 -39.10 15.07
CA PRO A 94 -30.28 -39.24 16.48
C PRO A 94 -29.17 -39.88 17.31
N ASP A 95 -28.40 -40.79 16.70
CA ASP A 95 -27.22 -41.45 17.28
C ASP A 95 -26.11 -40.48 17.72
N LEU A 96 -26.08 -39.22 17.26
CA LEU A 96 -25.11 -38.23 17.74
C LEU A 96 -25.20 -38.01 19.25
N LYS A 97 -26.41 -38.11 19.82
CA LYS A 97 -26.63 -37.82 21.24
C LYS A 97 -26.20 -38.96 22.16
N GLU A 98 -26.28 -40.20 21.67
CA GLU A 98 -26.07 -41.42 22.47
C GLU A 98 -24.74 -42.11 22.13
N ASN A 99 -24.34 -42.07 20.86
CA ASN A 99 -23.17 -42.76 20.29
C ASN A 99 -22.16 -41.75 19.67
N PHE A 100 -21.99 -40.57 20.28
CA PHE A 100 -21.04 -39.54 19.79
C PHE A 100 -19.63 -40.11 19.55
N GLU A 101 -19.10 -40.90 20.48
CA GLU A 101 -17.74 -41.45 20.37
C GLU A 101 -17.56 -42.44 19.21
N GLU A 102 -18.63 -43.05 18.72
CA GLU A 102 -18.59 -43.94 17.55
C GLU A 102 -18.63 -43.14 16.24
N ASN A 103 -19.41 -42.05 16.21
CA ASN A 103 -19.68 -41.25 15.00
C ASN A 103 -18.81 -39.97 14.87
N ARG A 104 -17.92 -39.68 15.83
CA ARG A 104 -17.10 -38.46 15.89
C ARG A 104 -16.20 -38.19 14.67
N GLU A 105 -15.98 -39.17 13.80
CA GLU A 105 -15.16 -39.00 12.59
C GLU A 105 -16.03 -38.45 11.45
N ASP A 106 -17.16 -39.08 11.17
CA ASP A 106 -18.17 -38.58 10.21
C ASP A 106 -18.66 -37.17 10.59
N VAL A 107 -18.80 -36.86 11.89
CA VAL A 107 -19.14 -35.51 12.38
C VAL A 107 -18.08 -34.47 12.00
N ALA A 108 -16.80 -34.80 12.11
CA ALA A 108 -15.71 -33.87 11.79
C ALA A 108 -15.64 -33.61 10.27
N ASP A 109 -15.86 -34.66 9.46
CA ASP A 109 -15.89 -34.55 8.01
C ASP A 109 -17.13 -33.77 7.53
N ILE A 110 -18.32 -33.98 8.12
CA ILE A 110 -19.54 -33.18 7.86
C ILE A 110 -19.31 -31.70 8.13
N ILE A 111 -18.63 -31.32 9.22
CA ILE A 111 -18.28 -29.91 9.47
C ILE A 111 -17.39 -29.37 8.34
N CYS A 112 -16.39 -30.14 7.91
CA CYS A 112 -15.46 -29.72 6.87
C CYS A 112 -16.12 -29.58 5.48
N ASP A 113 -17.03 -30.49 5.12
CA ASP A 113 -17.82 -30.40 3.90
C ASP A 113 -18.82 -29.23 3.93
N LEU A 114 -19.44 -28.95 5.07
CA LEU A 114 -20.30 -27.77 5.24
C LEU A 114 -19.53 -26.46 5.04
N PHE A 115 -18.26 -26.39 5.44
CA PHE A 115 -17.39 -25.23 5.15
C PHE A 115 -17.11 -25.01 3.66
N LEU A 116 -17.30 -26.03 2.81
CA LEU A 116 -17.22 -25.88 1.34
C LEU A 116 -18.54 -25.36 0.73
N LEU A 117 -19.62 -25.28 1.51
CA LEU A 117 -20.97 -24.96 1.05
C LEU A 117 -21.51 -23.64 1.63
N ASP A 118 -21.43 -23.46 2.96
CA ASP A 118 -21.79 -22.22 3.67
C ASP A 118 -20.98 -22.12 4.98
N GLU A 119 -19.97 -21.26 4.99
CA GLU A 119 -19.13 -20.98 6.16
C GLU A 119 -19.95 -20.54 7.39
N SER A 120 -20.96 -19.67 7.20
CA SER A 120 -21.77 -19.12 8.28
C SER A 120 -22.65 -20.19 8.92
N TYR A 121 -23.09 -21.16 8.13
CA TYR A 121 -23.83 -22.32 8.62
C TYR A 121 -22.91 -23.33 9.33
N ALA A 122 -21.75 -23.64 8.72
CA ALA A 122 -20.74 -24.52 9.30
C ALA A 122 -20.27 -24.04 10.67
N TYR A 123 -20.03 -22.73 10.85
CA TYR A 123 -19.70 -22.14 12.16
C TYR A 123 -20.81 -22.35 13.21
N LYS A 124 -22.09 -22.21 12.84
CA LYS A 124 -23.21 -22.40 13.78
C LYS A 124 -23.31 -23.85 14.24
N ILE A 125 -23.16 -24.81 13.32
CA ILE A 125 -23.13 -26.24 13.64
C ILE A 125 -21.92 -26.56 14.50
N TRP A 126 -20.73 -26.10 14.12
CA TRP A 126 -19.49 -26.39 14.84
C TRP A 126 -19.51 -25.85 16.26
N LYS A 127 -19.93 -24.59 16.48
CA LYS A 127 -20.17 -24.03 17.82
C LYS A 127 -21.16 -24.88 18.60
N TRP A 128 -22.30 -25.22 17.99
CA TRP A 128 -23.35 -25.98 18.66
C TRP A 128 -22.88 -27.36 19.12
N LEU A 129 -22.12 -28.08 18.30
CA LEU A 129 -21.49 -29.36 18.65
C LEU A 129 -20.47 -29.18 19.80
N LEU A 130 -19.58 -28.19 19.70
CA LEU A 130 -18.57 -27.90 20.73
C LEU A 130 -19.16 -27.57 22.10
N ILE A 131 -20.29 -26.87 22.15
CA ILE A 131 -21.02 -26.60 23.40
C ILE A 131 -21.76 -27.83 23.90
N THR A 132 -22.52 -28.50 23.02
CA THR A 132 -23.33 -29.68 23.37
C THR A 132 -22.47 -30.80 23.94
N PHE A 133 -21.28 -31.02 23.36
CA PHE A 133 -20.35 -32.07 23.76
C PHE A 133 -19.18 -31.56 24.62
N ARG A 134 -19.25 -30.34 25.19
CA ARG A 134 -18.14 -29.70 25.92
C ARG A 134 -17.56 -30.57 27.05
N SER A 135 -18.40 -31.35 27.73
CA SER A 135 -17.98 -32.28 28.79
C SER A 135 -17.05 -33.39 28.29
N VAL A 136 -17.28 -33.94 27.10
CA VAL A 136 -16.49 -35.05 26.52
C VAL A 136 -15.27 -34.58 25.73
N LEU A 137 -15.11 -33.27 25.50
CA LEU A 137 -13.86 -32.68 24.97
C LEU A 137 -12.66 -32.87 25.93
N SER A 138 -12.92 -33.15 27.22
CA SER A 138 -11.90 -33.57 28.17
C SER A 138 -11.14 -34.86 27.77
N SER A 139 -11.70 -35.65 26.85
CA SER A 139 -10.99 -36.74 26.16
C SER A 139 -10.15 -36.20 25.00
N PRO A 140 -8.81 -36.39 24.99
CA PRO A 140 -7.94 -35.90 23.92
C PRO A 140 -8.30 -36.38 22.51
N SER A 141 -8.96 -37.55 22.39
CA SER A 141 -9.43 -38.08 21.10
C SER A 141 -10.64 -37.30 20.57
N ASN A 142 -11.58 -36.95 21.45
CA ASN A 142 -12.80 -36.23 21.08
C ASN A 142 -12.51 -34.75 20.80
N SER A 143 -11.66 -34.13 21.63
CA SER A 143 -11.15 -32.78 21.38
C SER A 143 -10.31 -32.71 20.10
N TYR A 144 -9.46 -33.70 19.82
CA TYR A 144 -8.78 -33.76 18.53
C TYR A 144 -9.76 -33.80 17.37
N ARG A 145 -10.75 -34.70 17.37
CA ARG A 145 -11.69 -34.83 16.25
C ARG A 145 -12.52 -33.56 16.04
N LEU A 146 -13.09 -32.97 17.10
CA LEU A 146 -13.95 -31.77 16.95
C LEU A 146 -13.20 -30.43 16.85
N ILE A 147 -11.98 -30.29 17.38
CA ILE A 147 -11.25 -29.01 17.36
C ILE A 147 -10.04 -29.11 16.43
N SER A 148 -9.00 -29.84 16.84
CA SER A 148 -7.69 -29.76 16.20
C SER A 148 -7.67 -30.40 14.80
N GLY A 149 -8.53 -31.39 14.56
CA GLY A 149 -8.72 -32.09 13.29
C GLY A 149 -9.50 -31.24 12.28
N VAL A 150 -10.63 -30.64 12.69
CA VAL A 150 -11.36 -29.66 11.87
C VAL A 150 -10.45 -28.48 11.50
N LEU A 151 -9.74 -27.91 12.48
CA LEU A 151 -8.72 -26.87 12.24
C LEU A 151 -7.61 -27.35 11.29
N TYR A 152 -7.15 -28.60 11.38
CA TYR A 152 -6.13 -29.16 10.49
C TYR A 152 -6.62 -29.30 9.05
N THR A 153 -7.83 -29.84 8.84
CA THR A 153 -8.44 -29.99 7.51
C THR A 153 -8.63 -28.62 6.86
N LEU A 154 -9.30 -27.70 7.55
CA LEU A 154 -9.62 -26.37 7.03
C LEU A 154 -8.38 -25.48 6.82
N ALA A 155 -7.30 -25.68 7.58
CA ALA A 155 -6.03 -24.96 7.39
C ALA A 155 -5.34 -25.22 6.03
N HIS A 156 -5.80 -26.18 5.23
CA HIS A 156 -5.34 -26.35 3.84
C HIS A 156 -5.96 -25.32 2.88
N GLN A 157 -7.01 -24.61 3.30
CA GLN A 157 -7.61 -23.49 2.58
C GLN A 157 -6.89 -22.20 2.97
N TYR A 158 -6.15 -21.59 2.04
CA TYR A 158 -5.23 -20.48 2.32
C TYR A 158 -5.84 -19.25 3.03
N THR A 159 -7.16 -19.02 2.91
CA THR A 159 -7.86 -17.88 3.52
C THR A 159 -8.62 -18.21 4.80
N PHE A 160 -8.74 -19.49 5.20
CA PHE A 160 -9.63 -19.93 6.27
C PHE A 160 -9.44 -19.17 7.59
N PHE A 161 -8.19 -18.93 8.00
CA PHE A 161 -7.92 -18.20 9.24
C PHE A 161 -8.36 -16.73 9.20
N GLU A 162 -8.37 -16.08 8.03
CA GLU A 162 -8.91 -14.72 7.91
C GLU A 162 -10.43 -14.71 8.06
N HIS A 163 -11.11 -15.71 7.48
CA HIS A 163 -12.56 -15.90 7.56
C HIS A 163 -13.00 -16.32 8.98
N LEU A 164 -12.13 -16.95 9.75
CA LEU A 164 -12.36 -17.37 11.14
C LEU A 164 -12.35 -16.20 12.14
N LEU A 165 -11.51 -15.16 11.95
CA LEU A 165 -11.36 -14.09 12.94
C LEU A 165 -12.66 -13.33 13.29
N PRO A 166 -13.56 -13.00 12.34
CA PRO A 166 -14.84 -12.36 12.65
C PRO A 166 -15.71 -13.20 13.59
N PHE A 167 -15.76 -14.52 13.38
CA PHE A 167 -16.56 -15.42 14.22
C PHE A 167 -15.95 -15.54 15.62
N LEU A 168 -14.62 -15.70 15.73
CA LEU A 168 -13.91 -15.65 17.00
C LEU A 168 -14.20 -14.35 17.76
N ARG A 169 -14.02 -13.19 17.11
CA ARG A 169 -14.28 -11.87 17.72
C ARG A 169 -15.75 -11.72 18.17
N SER A 170 -16.70 -12.27 17.42
CA SER A 170 -18.13 -12.23 17.78
C SER A 170 -18.51 -13.19 18.92
N ASP A 171 -17.68 -14.19 19.19
CA ASP A 171 -18.07 -15.34 20.02
C ASP A 171 -16.90 -15.81 20.91
N MET A 172 -16.82 -15.21 22.10
CA MET A 172 -15.79 -15.53 23.10
C MET A 172 -15.92 -16.92 23.70
N GLU A 173 -17.11 -17.52 23.73
CA GLU A 173 -17.30 -18.89 24.21
C GLU A 173 -16.75 -19.91 23.19
N PHE A 174 -17.07 -19.74 21.91
CA PHE A 174 -16.48 -20.53 20.83
C PHE A 174 -14.94 -20.36 20.78
N SER A 175 -14.46 -19.12 20.95
CA SER A 175 -13.03 -18.81 21.04
C SER A 175 -12.33 -19.46 22.23
N GLU A 176 -12.97 -19.44 23.40
CA GLU A 176 -12.46 -20.15 24.58
C GLU A 176 -12.35 -21.63 24.28
N ILE A 177 -13.42 -22.28 23.79
CA ILE A 177 -13.41 -23.73 23.57
C ILE A 177 -12.32 -24.14 22.58
N LEU A 178 -12.19 -23.43 21.45
CA LEU A 178 -11.18 -23.70 20.43
C LEU A 178 -9.73 -23.56 20.92
N PHE A 179 -9.45 -22.68 21.89
CA PHE A 179 -8.08 -22.45 22.37
C PHE A 179 -7.76 -23.14 23.70
N ARG A 180 -8.76 -23.34 24.57
CA ARG A 180 -8.62 -23.89 25.93
C ARG A 180 -8.81 -25.40 25.99
N GLU A 181 -9.79 -25.94 25.26
CA GLU A 181 -10.14 -27.37 25.32
C GLU A 181 -9.40 -28.20 24.23
N SER A 182 -8.66 -27.54 23.32
CA SER A 182 -7.92 -28.17 22.21
C SER A 182 -6.76 -29.05 22.72
N ALA A 183 -6.83 -30.35 22.49
CA ALA A 183 -5.84 -31.30 22.98
C ALA A 183 -4.50 -31.28 22.20
N TYR A 184 -4.49 -30.72 20.99
CA TYR A 184 -3.32 -30.64 20.12
C TYR A 184 -3.03 -29.18 19.74
N VAL A 185 -2.53 -28.41 20.72
CA VAL A 185 -2.00 -27.06 20.49
C VAL A 185 -0.79 -27.15 19.55
N ASP A 186 -0.85 -26.45 18.41
CA ASP A 186 0.07 -26.66 17.29
C ASP A 186 0.24 -25.42 16.39
N LYS A 187 0.80 -25.58 15.17
CA LYS A 187 0.98 -24.47 14.22
C LYS A 187 -0.35 -23.80 13.80
N ARG A 188 -1.50 -24.47 13.76
CA ARG A 188 -2.77 -23.79 13.37
C ARG A 188 -3.14 -22.71 14.39
N HIS A 189 -2.96 -23.00 15.67
CA HIS A 189 -3.19 -22.05 16.77
C HIS A 189 -2.24 -20.84 16.68
N ALA A 190 -0.99 -21.06 16.28
CA ALA A 190 -0.05 -19.97 15.99
C ALA A 190 -0.40 -19.17 14.73
N LEU A 191 -0.96 -19.79 13.69
CA LEU A 191 -1.41 -19.11 12.47
C LEU A 191 -2.61 -18.19 12.75
N ILE A 192 -3.61 -18.63 13.53
CA ILE A 192 -4.73 -17.77 13.96
C ILE A 192 -4.20 -16.54 14.70
N LEU A 193 -3.27 -16.73 15.64
CA LEU A 193 -2.63 -15.64 16.38
C LEU A 193 -1.81 -14.71 15.48
N ALA A 194 -1.14 -15.24 14.45
CA ALA A 194 -0.44 -14.43 13.44
C ALA A 194 -1.42 -13.59 12.62
N SER A 195 -2.53 -14.18 12.16
CA SER A 195 -3.58 -13.46 11.43
C SER A 195 -4.24 -12.36 12.28
N CYS A 196 -4.42 -12.55 13.59
CA CYS A 196 -4.87 -11.46 14.48
C CYS A 196 -3.90 -10.25 14.42
N ILE A 197 -2.60 -10.49 14.48
CA ILE A 197 -1.58 -9.42 14.38
C ILE A 197 -1.58 -8.76 12.99
N GLU A 198 -1.69 -9.55 11.92
CA GLU A 198 -1.76 -9.04 10.54
C GLU A 198 -2.97 -8.17 10.25
N LYS A 199 -4.13 -8.49 10.85
CA LYS A 199 -5.35 -7.66 10.78
C LYS A 199 -5.42 -6.58 11.88
N GLN A 200 -4.33 -6.37 12.63
CA GLN A 200 -4.21 -5.45 13.76
C GLN A 200 -5.25 -5.65 14.89
N ASP A 201 -5.80 -6.86 15.02
CA ASP A 201 -6.71 -7.24 16.09
C ASP A 201 -5.94 -7.62 17.37
N CYS A 202 -5.33 -6.60 17.96
CA CYS A 202 -4.62 -6.69 19.23
C CYS A 202 -5.50 -7.18 20.38
N SER A 203 -6.81 -6.91 20.34
CA SER A 203 -7.75 -7.32 21.39
C SER A 203 -8.01 -8.82 21.33
N LEU A 204 -8.38 -9.35 20.16
CA LEU A 204 -8.58 -10.79 19.97
C LEU A 204 -7.28 -11.56 20.22
N PHE A 205 -6.13 -11.05 19.76
CA PHE A 205 -4.83 -11.67 20.04
C PHE A 205 -4.59 -11.84 21.55
N GLN A 206 -4.92 -10.85 22.37
CA GLN A 206 -4.72 -10.90 23.82
C GLN A 206 -5.63 -11.94 24.49
N GLU A 207 -6.93 -11.97 24.16
CA GLU A 207 -7.88 -12.95 24.72
C GLU A 207 -7.52 -14.38 24.30
N LEU A 208 -7.21 -14.62 23.02
CA LEU A 208 -6.80 -15.94 22.54
C LEU A 208 -5.49 -16.42 23.20
N VAL A 209 -4.56 -15.51 23.52
CA VAL A 209 -3.34 -15.83 24.31
C VAL A 209 -3.67 -16.18 25.77
N VAL A 210 -4.71 -15.59 26.37
CA VAL A 210 -5.17 -15.95 27.72
C VAL A 210 -5.82 -17.34 27.73
N PHE A 211 -6.72 -17.63 26.78
CA PHE A 211 -7.33 -18.96 26.63
C PHE A 211 -6.27 -20.03 26.36
N LEU A 212 -5.31 -19.76 25.48
CA LEU A 212 -4.22 -20.68 25.17
C LEU A 212 -3.37 -21.01 26.40
N LYS A 213 -3.02 -20.01 27.22
CA LYS A 213 -2.27 -20.21 28.48
C LYS A 213 -3.05 -20.97 29.54
N SER A 214 -4.37 -21.05 29.41
CA SER A 214 -5.26 -21.80 30.30
C SER A 214 -5.57 -23.22 29.79
N ASN A 215 -5.01 -23.61 28.64
CA ASN A 215 -5.16 -24.94 28.06
C ASN A 215 -4.32 -25.98 28.83
N PRO A 216 -4.91 -27.07 29.35
CA PRO A 216 -4.20 -28.05 30.18
C PRO A 216 -3.24 -28.95 29.39
N HIS A 217 -3.30 -28.96 28.06
CA HIS A 217 -2.43 -29.75 27.18
C HIS A 217 -1.23 -28.96 26.65
N LEU A 218 -1.14 -27.65 26.89
CA LEU A 218 -0.11 -26.76 26.36
C LEU A 218 1.32 -27.21 26.72
N GLY A 219 2.03 -27.82 25.76
CA GLY A 219 3.40 -28.31 25.96
C GLY A 219 3.52 -29.73 26.52
N HIS A 220 2.42 -30.49 26.59
CA HIS A 220 2.42 -31.93 26.85
C HIS A 220 2.81 -32.74 25.58
N GLU A 221 2.90 -34.06 25.69
CA GLU A 221 3.59 -34.95 24.72
C GLU A 221 3.24 -34.75 23.23
N ASN A 222 1.99 -34.37 22.92
CA ASN A 222 1.50 -34.17 21.55
C ASN A 222 1.26 -32.69 21.16
N ALA A 223 1.63 -31.74 22.02
CA ALA A 223 1.28 -30.33 21.88
C ALA A 223 2.51 -29.41 22.05
N ILE A 224 2.62 -28.37 21.23
CA ILE A 224 3.81 -27.51 21.27
C ILE A 224 3.73 -26.49 22.40
N ALA A 225 4.85 -26.29 23.11
CA ALA A 225 4.93 -25.34 24.21
C ALA A 225 4.74 -23.88 23.73
N PHE A 226 4.26 -23.01 24.64
CA PHE A 226 3.96 -21.61 24.36
C PHE A 226 5.11 -20.83 23.68
N GLU A 227 6.38 -21.12 24.05
CA GLU A 227 7.52 -20.50 23.37
C GLU A 227 7.61 -20.84 21.87
N LYS A 228 7.19 -22.03 21.45
CA LYS A 228 7.19 -22.42 20.03
C LYS A 228 5.96 -21.90 19.30
N ILE A 229 4.81 -21.73 19.98
CA ILE A 229 3.69 -20.93 19.45
C ILE A 229 4.17 -19.51 19.13
N LEU A 230 4.75 -18.81 20.12
CA LEU A 230 5.25 -17.44 19.93
C LEU A 230 6.36 -17.37 18.86
N GLN A 231 7.24 -18.36 18.78
CA GLN A 231 8.24 -18.40 17.71
C GLN A 231 7.57 -18.50 16.35
N ILE A 232 6.56 -19.35 16.17
CA ILE A 232 5.83 -19.48 14.89
C ILE A 232 5.08 -18.17 14.58
N VAL A 233 4.38 -17.56 15.56
CA VAL A 233 3.75 -16.24 15.36
C VAL A 233 4.77 -15.22 14.82
N LEU A 234 5.97 -15.15 15.38
CA LEU A 234 7.04 -14.27 14.91
C LEU A 234 7.70 -14.73 13.60
N GLU A 235 7.64 -16.01 13.24
CA GLU A 235 8.18 -16.53 11.97
C GLU A 235 7.22 -16.23 10.80
N GLU A 236 5.90 -16.32 11.00
CA GLU A 236 4.90 -16.12 9.94
C GLU A 236 4.56 -14.62 9.71
N ILE A 237 4.37 -13.79 10.75
CA ILE A 237 3.92 -12.40 10.55
C ILE A 237 4.91 -11.57 9.70
N PRO A 238 4.45 -10.81 8.69
CA PRO A 238 5.33 -9.98 7.86
C PRO A 238 5.83 -8.76 8.65
N SER A 239 7.08 -8.35 8.45
CA SER A 239 7.70 -7.24 9.21
C SER A 239 6.88 -5.92 9.17
N PRO A 240 6.23 -5.51 8.06
CA PRO A 240 5.36 -4.34 8.03
C PRO A 240 4.13 -4.39 8.96
N ALA A 241 3.72 -5.56 9.46
CA ALA A 241 2.62 -5.68 10.42
C ALA A 241 3.03 -5.33 11.86
N VAL A 242 4.32 -5.23 12.17
CA VAL A 242 4.81 -4.91 13.52
C VAL A 242 5.01 -3.42 13.68
N ASP A 243 3.95 -2.73 14.12
CA ASP A 243 4.03 -1.37 14.63
C ASP A 243 4.49 -1.32 16.10
N HIS A 244 4.57 -0.11 16.69
CA HIS A 244 4.99 0.08 18.07
C HIS A 244 4.03 -0.52 19.13
N GLY A 245 2.72 -0.57 18.86
CA GLY A 245 1.73 -1.16 19.77
C GLY A 245 1.78 -2.68 19.75
N ILE A 246 1.79 -3.26 18.55
CA ILE A 246 1.97 -4.70 18.30
C ILE A 246 3.32 -5.17 18.87
N TYR A 247 4.40 -4.40 18.65
CA TYR A 247 5.70 -4.66 19.28
C TYR A 247 5.61 -4.72 20.81
N SER A 248 4.90 -3.78 21.46
CA SER A 248 4.76 -3.80 22.92
C SER A 248 4.01 -5.06 23.39
N ILE A 249 2.87 -5.36 22.78
CA ILE A 249 2.02 -6.51 23.14
C ILE A 249 2.79 -7.83 22.97
N LEU A 250 3.49 -8.01 21.85
CA LEU A 250 4.33 -9.18 21.60
C LEU A 250 5.51 -9.23 22.58
N SER A 251 6.17 -8.10 22.85
CA SER A 251 7.26 -8.02 23.82
C SER A 251 6.81 -8.42 25.23
N ASP A 252 5.64 -7.96 25.68
CA ASP A 252 5.07 -8.32 26.98
C ASP A 252 4.64 -9.79 27.03
N CYS A 253 4.04 -10.33 25.96
CA CYS A 253 3.78 -11.77 25.85
C CYS A 253 5.07 -12.61 25.96
N ILE A 254 6.14 -12.21 25.27
CA ILE A 254 7.45 -12.87 25.31
C ILE A 254 8.08 -12.77 26.71
N LYS A 255 7.95 -11.62 27.41
CA LYS A 255 8.42 -11.47 28.81
C LYS A 255 7.76 -12.47 29.77
N THR A 256 6.53 -12.93 29.49
CA THR A 256 5.87 -13.99 30.29
C THR A 256 6.39 -15.42 30.06
N SER A 257 7.25 -15.66 29.06
CA SER A 257 7.85 -16.98 28.83
C SER A 257 8.67 -17.46 30.02
N ALA A 258 8.49 -18.74 30.41
CA ALA A 258 9.22 -19.36 31.51
C ALA A 258 10.68 -19.70 31.17
N LYS A 259 11.08 -19.69 29.89
CA LYS A 259 12.40 -20.16 29.41
C LYS A 259 13.30 -18.97 29.03
N PRO A 260 14.30 -18.57 29.85
CA PRO A 260 15.08 -17.34 29.61
C PRO A 260 15.86 -17.31 28.30
N MET A 261 16.31 -18.47 27.81
CA MET A 261 17.01 -18.58 26.52
C MET A 261 16.06 -18.34 25.33
N MET A 262 14.86 -18.95 25.35
CA MET A 262 13.84 -18.69 24.33
C MET A 262 13.37 -17.24 24.36
N ARG A 263 13.18 -16.64 25.55
CA ARG A 263 12.85 -15.22 25.70
C ARG A 263 13.84 -14.32 24.93
N LYS A 264 15.15 -14.58 25.03
CA LYS A 264 16.19 -13.84 24.29
C LYS A 264 16.11 -14.05 22.77
N ILE A 265 15.81 -15.27 22.32
CA ILE A 265 15.67 -15.60 20.89
C ILE A 265 14.44 -14.90 20.30
N LEU A 266 13.29 -15.00 20.98
CA LEU A 266 12.02 -14.38 20.56
C LEU A 266 12.12 -12.86 20.50
N LEU A 267 12.70 -12.21 21.52
CA LEU A 267 12.94 -10.76 21.49
C LEU A 267 13.82 -10.38 20.29
N LYS A 268 14.93 -11.09 20.04
CA LYS A 268 15.81 -10.80 18.89
C LYS A 268 15.09 -10.89 17.53
N ILE A 269 14.13 -11.81 17.38
CA ILE A 269 13.32 -11.92 16.15
C ILE A 269 12.36 -10.72 16.03
N LEU A 270 11.72 -10.33 17.13
CA LEU A 270 10.81 -9.18 17.19
C LEU A 270 11.55 -7.84 16.97
N ASP A 271 12.72 -7.66 17.59
CA ASP A 271 13.61 -6.50 17.41
C ASP A 271 13.97 -6.30 15.93
N GLY A 272 14.24 -7.40 15.21
CA GLY A 272 14.55 -7.37 13.78
C GLY A 272 13.38 -6.92 12.89
N LYS A 273 12.13 -7.14 13.32
CA LYS A 273 10.94 -6.60 12.63
C LYS A 273 10.76 -5.11 12.95
N LEU A 274 10.99 -4.68 14.19
CA LEU A 274 10.96 -3.25 14.54
C LEU A 274 12.06 -2.45 13.82
N GLU A 275 13.25 -3.04 13.62
CA GLU A 275 14.33 -2.42 12.85
C GLU A 275 13.93 -2.15 11.38
N TYR A 276 13.09 -3.01 10.79
CA TYR A 276 12.52 -2.80 9.46
C TYR A 276 11.60 -1.56 9.43
N LEU A 277 10.68 -1.44 10.40
CA LEU A 277 9.77 -0.29 10.53
C LEU A 277 10.56 1.03 10.58
N LEU A 278 11.54 1.11 11.48
CA LEU A 278 12.37 2.30 11.68
C LEU A 278 13.18 2.69 10.44
N LYS A 279 13.65 1.71 9.65
CA LYS A 279 14.32 1.94 8.36
C LYS A 279 13.34 2.48 7.30
N GLU A 280 12.10 1.98 7.25
CA GLU A 280 11.10 2.44 6.30
C GLU A 280 10.61 3.86 6.62
N GLU A 281 10.41 4.20 7.90
CA GLU A 281 10.11 5.56 8.33
C GLU A 281 11.25 6.54 7.99
N ALA A 282 12.50 6.17 8.27
CA ALA A 282 13.67 6.97 7.94
C ALA A 282 13.77 7.23 6.42
N ARG A 283 13.48 6.21 5.59
CA ARG A 283 13.39 6.35 4.12
C ARG A 283 12.30 7.33 3.71
N LYS A 284 11.05 7.15 4.17
CA LYS A 284 9.92 8.04 3.86
C LYS A 284 10.20 9.50 4.28
N LYS A 285 10.85 9.70 5.44
CA LYS A 285 11.26 11.02 5.95
C LYS A 285 12.36 11.67 5.09
N ALA A 286 13.33 10.89 4.63
CA ALA A 286 14.38 11.36 3.71
C ALA A 286 13.82 11.72 2.33
N GLU A 287 12.89 10.91 1.81
CA GLU A 287 12.23 11.14 0.52
C GLU A 287 11.36 12.39 0.53
N LYS A 288 10.53 12.59 1.57
CA LYS A 288 9.76 13.83 1.77
C LYS A 288 10.67 15.08 1.85
N LYS A 289 11.84 14.96 2.48
CA LYS A 289 12.87 16.03 2.54
C LYS A 289 13.53 16.28 1.18
N ARG A 290 13.69 15.28 0.33
CA ARG A 290 14.18 15.41 -1.05
C ARG A 290 13.16 16.13 -1.93
N LEU A 291 11.89 15.71 -1.88
CA LEU A 291 10.80 16.32 -2.67
C LEU A 291 10.64 17.81 -2.35
N LYS A 292 10.60 18.19 -1.06
CA LYS A 292 10.48 19.60 -0.65
C LYS A 292 11.63 20.47 -1.19
N ARG A 293 12.86 19.96 -1.26
CA ARG A 293 14.00 20.70 -1.86
C ARG A 293 13.84 20.93 -3.36
N ILE A 294 13.29 19.96 -4.08
CA ILE A 294 13.01 20.07 -5.52
C ILE A 294 11.88 21.10 -5.74
N GLU A 295 10.84 21.09 -4.91
CA GLU A 295 9.76 22.08 -4.91
C GLU A 295 10.27 23.50 -4.62
N GLU A 296 11.10 23.67 -3.59
CA GLU A 296 11.77 24.93 -3.24
C GLU A 296 12.64 25.46 -4.39
N GLN A 297 13.40 24.58 -5.05
CA GLN A 297 14.25 24.93 -6.20
C GLN A 297 13.41 25.31 -7.43
N ASN A 298 12.35 24.56 -7.74
CA ASN A 298 11.45 24.85 -8.86
C ASN A 298 10.72 26.19 -8.66
N LEU A 299 10.27 26.49 -7.44
CA LEU A 299 9.64 27.76 -7.08
C LEU A 299 10.61 28.94 -7.21
N LEU A 300 11.89 28.76 -6.90
CA LEU A 300 12.92 29.77 -7.11
C LEU A 300 13.13 30.05 -8.60
N HIS A 301 13.24 29.00 -9.42
CA HIS A 301 13.42 29.12 -10.87
C HIS A 301 12.19 29.73 -11.56
N GLN A 302 10.96 29.41 -11.12
CA GLN A 302 9.75 30.06 -11.60
C GLN A 302 9.73 31.57 -11.29
N LYS A 303 10.19 31.98 -10.11
CA LYS A 303 10.30 33.41 -9.74
C LYS A 303 11.36 34.14 -10.58
N GLU A 304 12.44 33.46 -10.94
CA GLU A 304 13.47 33.97 -11.85
C GLU A 304 12.91 34.16 -13.27
N ILE A 305 12.21 33.16 -13.83
CA ILE A 305 11.56 33.29 -15.14
C ILE A 305 10.53 34.42 -15.14
N ALA A 306 9.73 34.55 -14.07
CA ALA A 306 8.74 35.62 -13.94
C ALA A 306 9.38 37.03 -13.89
N SER A 307 10.51 37.21 -13.21
CA SER A 307 11.20 38.51 -13.17
C SER A 307 11.83 38.86 -14.53
N ARG A 308 12.39 37.87 -15.24
CA ARG A 308 12.92 38.02 -16.60
C ARG A 308 11.82 38.35 -17.63
N LEU A 309 10.62 37.76 -17.49
CA LEU A 309 9.44 38.10 -18.30
C LEU A 309 8.93 39.52 -18.02
N ASN A 310 8.96 39.99 -16.77
CA ASN A 310 8.58 41.38 -16.45
C ASN A 310 9.54 42.39 -17.11
N LEU A 311 10.84 42.13 -17.08
CA LEU A 311 11.84 42.96 -17.78
C LEU A 311 11.56 43.01 -19.30
N ARG A 312 11.21 41.87 -19.91
CA ARG A 312 10.86 41.77 -21.35
C ARG A 312 9.65 42.63 -21.72
N ASN A 313 8.64 42.68 -20.85
CA ASN A 313 7.42 43.45 -21.10
C ASN A 313 7.55 44.96 -20.84
N THR A 314 8.72 45.44 -20.42
CA THR A 314 8.93 46.85 -20.05
C THR A 314 9.18 47.72 -21.30
N LYS A 315 8.19 48.53 -21.69
CA LYS A 315 8.33 49.52 -22.77
C LYS A 315 9.12 50.75 -22.30
N LEU A 316 10.40 50.79 -22.63
CA LEU A 316 11.30 51.94 -22.47
C LEU A 316 11.96 52.28 -23.81
N LYS A 317 12.36 53.53 -24.00
CA LYS A 317 13.10 53.98 -25.19
C LYS A 317 14.56 53.60 -25.10
N TYR A 318 15.24 53.47 -26.25
CA TYR A 318 16.65 53.04 -26.31
C TYR A 318 17.58 53.86 -25.39
N HIS A 319 17.39 55.18 -25.31
CA HIS A 319 18.19 56.06 -24.47
C HIS A 319 18.01 55.79 -22.97
N GLU A 320 16.77 55.51 -22.54
CA GLU A 320 16.42 55.20 -21.15
C GLU A 320 17.03 53.85 -20.74
N LEU A 321 16.95 52.84 -21.62
CA LEU A 321 17.61 51.55 -21.45
C LEU A 321 19.14 51.68 -21.38
N LYS A 322 19.77 52.49 -22.25
CA LYS A 322 21.21 52.71 -22.24
C LYS A 322 21.66 53.41 -20.95
N LEU A 323 20.95 54.43 -20.47
CA LEU A 323 21.24 55.09 -19.20
C LEU A 323 21.08 54.14 -18.00
N ALA A 324 20.03 53.32 -17.99
CA ALA A 324 19.81 52.33 -16.92
C ALA A 324 20.95 51.28 -16.87
N CYS A 325 21.32 50.70 -18.02
CA CYS A 325 22.42 49.76 -18.13
C CYS A 325 23.75 50.39 -17.68
N LEU A 326 24.10 51.58 -18.20
CA LEU A 326 25.34 52.27 -17.82
C LEU A 326 25.39 52.63 -16.31
N SER A 327 24.25 52.98 -15.71
CA SER A 327 24.16 53.23 -14.27
C SER A 327 24.37 51.96 -13.45
N GLN A 328 23.75 50.84 -13.85
CA GLN A 328 23.96 49.52 -13.24
C GLN A 328 25.42 49.06 -13.37
N ARG A 329 25.99 49.14 -14.59
CA ARG A 329 27.35 48.66 -14.91
C ARG A 329 28.47 49.55 -14.40
N LYS A 330 28.17 50.77 -13.95
CA LYS A 330 29.09 51.57 -13.12
C LYS A 330 29.35 50.94 -11.76
N ASN A 331 28.37 50.24 -11.19
CA ASN A 331 28.45 49.62 -9.86
C ASN A 331 28.76 48.11 -9.94
N ASP A 332 28.23 47.41 -10.95
CA ASP A 332 28.51 46.00 -11.25
C ASP A 332 29.07 45.83 -12.68
N PRO A 333 30.37 46.11 -12.90
CA PRO A 333 30.97 46.10 -14.23
C PRO A 333 31.28 44.70 -14.79
N TYR A 334 30.86 43.61 -14.15
CA TYR A 334 31.21 42.24 -14.54
C TYR A 334 29.99 41.34 -14.77
N TRP A 335 30.13 40.37 -15.67
CA TRP A 335 29.18 39.27 -15.85
C TRP A 335 29.89 38.06 -16.48
N GLU A 336 29.67 36.85 -15.96
CA GLU A 336 30.35 35.60 -16.39
C GLU A 336 31.89 35.70 -16.52
N ASN A 337 32.52 36.49 -15.64
CA ASN A 337 33.94 36.85 -15.65
C ASN A 337 34.41 37.72 -16.84
N GLY A 338 33.50 38.20 -17.68
CA GLY A 338 33.75 39.28 -18.64
C GLY A 338 33.49 40.65 -18.02
N ARG A 339 34.25 41.66 -18.45
CA ARG A 339 34.08 43.07 -18.08
C ARG A 339 33.19 43.78 -19.10
N PHE A 340 32.21 44.55 -18.64
CA PHE A 340 31.34 45.35 -19.50
C PHE A 340 32.12 46.41 -20.28
N ILE A 341 31.82 46.56 -21.57
CA ILE A 341 32.45 47.57 -22.45
C ILE A 341 31.46 48.50 -23.17
N ASP A 342 30.29 48.03 -23.60
CA ASP A 342 29.27 48.86 -24.27
C ASP A 342 27.86 48.24 -24.20
N PHE A 343 26.85 49.04 -24.53
CA PHE A 343 25.45 48.68 -24.67
C PHE A 343 24.94 49.05 -26.07
N GLN A 344 24.34 48.10 -26.79
CA GLN A 344 23.95 48.27 -28.19
C GLN A 344 22.53 47.76 -28.47
N ALA A 345 21.79 48.45 -29.34
CA ALA A 345 20.62 47.88 -30.00
C ALA A 345 21.06 47.13 -31.26
N LEU A 346 20.49 45.95 -31.51
CA LEU A 346 20.79 45.16 -32.70
C LEU A 346 20.17 45.77 -33.97
N ALA A 347 20.98 45.85 -35.02
CA ALA A 347 20.56 46.25 -36.35
C ALA A 347 20.12 45.03 -37.19
N GLY A 348 19.17 45.22 -38.10
CA GLY A 348 18.74 44.18 -39.04
C GLY A 348 17.90 43.03 -38.46
N THR A 349 17.48 43.12 -37.19
CA THR A 349 16.72 42.11 -36.44
C THR A 349 15.56 41.49 -37.23
N MET A 350 14.72 42.32 -37.87
CA MET A 350 13.57 41.88 -38.67
C MET A 350 13.94 41.06 -39.91
N ILE A 351 15.18 41.20 -40.42
CA ILE A 351 15.69 40.43 -41.56
C ILE A 351 16.33 39.14 -41.06
N ALA A 352 17.10 39.20 -39.96
CA ALA A 352 17.77 38.05 -39.37
C ALA A 352 16.80 37.00 -38.82
N LEU A 353 15.70 37.44 -38.21
CA LEU A 353 14.70 36.58 -37.56
C LEU A 353 13.44 36.33 -38.41
N LYS A 354 13.45 36.72 -39.70
CA LYS A 354 12.32 36.57 -40.63
C LYS A 354 11.79 35.13 -40.68
N ASP A 355 12.72 34.18 -40.76
CA ASP A 355 12.44 32.74 -40.90
C ASP A 355 12.65 31.99 -39.57
N HIS A 356 12.79 32.73 -38.45
CA HIS A 356 13.07 32.25 -37.09
C HIS A 356 12.22 32.98 -36.02
N THR A 357 10.95 33.22 -36.32
CA THR A 357 10.04 33.99 -35.44
C THR A 357 9.78 33.33 -34.08
N GLU A 358 9.97 32.01 -33.98
CA GLU A 358 9.88 31.21 -32.76
C GLU A 358 10.97 31.56 -31.74
N VAL A 359 12.16 31.95 -32.18
CA VAL A 359 13.27 32.34 -31.29
C VAL A 359 12.91 33.61 -30.50
N LEU A 360 12.14 34.53 -31.10
CA LEU A 360 11.59 35.69 -30.40
C LEU A 360 10.61 35.32 -29.29
N ALA A 361 9.99 34.13 -29.34
CA ALA A 361 9.14 33.65 -28.25
C ALA A 361 9.98 33.16 -27.07
N SER A 362 11.08 32.44 -27.32
CA SER A 362 11.94 31.86 -26.27
C SER A 362 12.91 32.84 -25.60
N LEU A 363 13.41 33.87 -26.30
CA LEU A 363 14.42 34.79 -25.76
C LEU A 363 13.91 35.61 -24.56
N LEU A 364 14.77 35.78 -23.55
CA LEU A 364 14.51 36.51 -22.32
C LEU A 364 15.70 37.39 -21.91
N PRO A 365 15.47 38.60 -21.37
CA PRO A 365 16.50 39.39 -20.69
C PRO A 365 17.29 38.54 -19.70
N GLY A 366 18.62 38.58 -19.78
CA GLY A 366 19.53 37.67 -19.08
C GLY A 366 20.14 36.56 -19.94
N ASP A 367 19.59 36.26 -21.12
CA ASP A 367 20.17 35.25 -22.01
C ASP A 367 21.51 35.71 -22.58
N ARG A 368 22.41 34.74 -22.72
CA ARG A 368 23.73 34.91 -23.34
C ARG A 368 23.60 34.96 -24.85
N VAL A 369 24.37 35.84 -25.49
CA VAL A 369 24.52 35.93 -26.94
C VAL A 369 26.00 35.95 -27.32
N GLU A 370 26.33 35.36 -28.46
CA GLU A 370 27.69 35.27 -28.99
C GLU A 370 27.88 36.29 -30.12
N LEU A 371 29.04 36.96 -30.14
CA LEU A 371 29.40 37.95 -31.18
C LEU A 371 30.31 37.28 -32.20
N VAL A 372 29.82 37.12 -33.43
CA VAL A 372 30.51 36.41 -34.52
C VAL A 372 31.00 37.41 -35.56
N ARG A 373 32.28 37.30 -35.92
CA ARG A 373 32.98 38.25 -36.80
C ARG A 373 32.80 37.88 -38.27
N GLU A 374 32.35 38.83 -39.10
CA GLU A 374 32.14 38.63 -40.54
C GLU A 374 33.05 39.56 -41.38
N PRO A 375 34.37 39.28 -41.49
CA PRO A 375 35.33 40.18 -42.13
C PRO A 375 35.17 40.25 -43.67
N TYR A 376 34.54 39.23 -44.26
CA TYR A 376 34.27 39.14 -45.70
C TYR A 376 32.83 39.54 -46.07
N ASN A 377 32.11 40.23 -45.17
CA ASN A 377 30.75 40.70 -45.46
C ASN A 377 30.78 41.79 -46.54
N ALA A 378 30.20 41.49 -47.71
CA ALA A 378 30.27 42.33 -48.91
C ALA A 378 29.63 43.73 -48.80
N LYS A 379 28.97 44.06 -47.68
CA LYS A 379 28.43 45.39 -47.40
C LYS A 379 29.24 46.18 -46.38
N ASP A 380 29.90 45.51 -45.45
CA ASP A 380 30.62 46.13 -44.34
C ASP A 380 31.73 45.19 -43.80
N PRO A 381 33.01 45.42 -44.12
CA PRO A 381 34.13 44.63 -43.60
C PRO A 381 34.30 44.67 -42.07
N ALA A 382 33.68 45.63 -41.37
CA ALA A 382 33.66 45.70 -39.90
C ALA A 382 32.48 44.91 -39.28
N SER A 383 31.70 44.18 -40.08
CA SER A 383 30.49 43.49 -39.62
C SER A 383 30.73 42.46 -38.51
N ILE A 384 29.81 42.44 -37.55
CA ILE A 384 29.71 41.50 -36.43
C ILE A 384 28.23 41.10 -36.32
N SER A 385 27.95 39.82 -36.50
CA SER A 385 26.63 39.23 -36.25
C SER A 385 26.48 38.83 -34.78
N VAL A 386 25.25 38.84 -34.29
CA VAL A 386 24.92 38.42 -32.91
C VAL A 386 24.03 37.20 -32.97
N HIS A 387 24.40 36.14 -32.24
CA HIS A 387 23.74 34.84 -32.25
C HIS A 387 23.27 34.44 -30.85
N ASP A 388 22.19 33.66 -30.75
CA ASP A 388 21.75 33.10 -29.48
C ASP A 388 22.53 31.85 -29.07
N GLY A 389 22.18 31.27 -27.91
CA GLY A 389 22.77 30.02 -27.40
C GLY A 389 22.48 28.76 -28.23
N THR A 390 21.65 28.84 -29.28
CA THR A 390 21.42 27.76 -30.26
C THR A 390 22.18 27.98 -31.58
N GLY A 391 22.76 29.17 -31.76
CA GLY A 391 23.46 29.60 -32.98
C GLY A 391 22.58 30.38 -33.97
N VAL A 392 21.31 30.65 -33.66
CA VAL A 392 20.43 31.43 -34.55
C VAL A 392 20.82 32.91 -34.51
N LYS A 393 20.93 33.52 -35.68
CA LYS A 393 21.35 34.91 -35.87
C LYS A 393 20.21 35.87 -35.50
N LEU A 394 20.43 36.69 -34.48
CA LEU A 394 19.47 37.66 -33.96
C LEU A 394 19.56 39.02 -34.67
N GLY A 395 20.71 39.35 -35.25
CA GLY A 395 20.96 40.63 -35.91
C GLY A 395 22.45 40.92 -36.05
N TYR A 396 22.78 42.22 -36.11
CA TYR A 396 24.13 42.75 -36.21
C TYR A 396 24.40 43.83 -35.16
N ILE A 397 25.67 44.03 -34.81
CA ILE A 397 26.12 45.24 -34.11
C ILE A 397 25.97 46.45 -35.05
N SER A 398 25.58 47.61 -34.52
CA SER A 398 25.37 48.82 -35.31
C SER A 398 26.68 49.38 -35.91
N ASN A 399 26.59 49.96 -37.11
CA ASN A 399 27.74 50.56 -37.84
C ASN A 399 28.43 51.73 -37.10
N GLN A 400 27.85 52.23 -36.00
CA GLN A 400 28.46 53.26 -35.15
C GLN A 400 29.43 52.67 -34.11
N ALA A 401 29.34 51.36 -33.82
CA ALA A 401 30.14 50.69 -32.80
C ALA A 401 30.95 49.49 -33.34
N ASN A 402 30.56 48.91 -34.48
CA ASN A 402 31.19 47.71 -35.02
C ASN A 402 32.68 47.91 -35.35
N THR A 403 33.14 49.08 -35.81
CA THR A 403 34.56 49.35 -36.11
C THR A 403 35.50 49.10 -34.93
N LEU A 404 35.14 49.53 -33.71
CA LEU A 404 35.97 49.31 -32.52
C LEU A 404 35.87 47.85 -32.04
N LEU A 405 34.67 47.30 -32.05
CA LEU A 405 34.42 45.93 -31.57
C LEU A 405 35.01 44.87 -32.52
N SER A 406 35.04 45.14 -33.82
CA SER A 406 35.65 44.27 -34.83
C SER A 406 37.16 44.29 -34.72
N PHE A 407 37.77 45.48 -34.57
CA PHE A 407 39.19 45.62 -34.24
C PHE A 407 39.58 44.79 -33.01
N ILE A 408 38.79 44.84 -31.93
CA ILE A 408 39.05 44.08 -30.70
C ILE A 408 39.01 42.56 -30.96
N ILE A 409 37.99 42.06 -31.69
CA ILE A 409 37.89 40.62 -32.03
C ILE A 409 39.00 40.19 -33.00
N ASP A 410 39.34 41.03 -33.99
CA ASP A 410 40.39 40.75 -34.98
C ASP A 410 41.79 40.69 -34.34
N HIS A 411 41.98 41.26 -33.15
CA HIS A 411 43.19 41.11 -32.31
C HIS A 411 43.12 39.93 -31.32
N GLY A 412 42.10 39.08 -31.40
CA GLY A 412 41.98 37.84 -30.63
C GLY A 412 41.34 37.96 -29.25
N GLU A 413 40.84 39.13 -28.86
CA GLU A 413 40.13 39.30 -27.60
C GLU A 413 38.68 38.80 -27.73
N TYR A 414 38.26 37.90 -26.85
CA TYR A 414 36.93 37.28 -26.92
C TYR A 414 35.84 38.20 -26.36
N LEU A 415 34.90 38.59 -27.23
CA LEU A 415 33.69 39.35 -26.91
C LEU A 415 32.45 38.44 -26.90
N PHE A 416 31.58 38.65 -25.91
CA PHE A 416 30.28 38.00 -25.79
C PHE A 416 29.27 39.01 -25.22
N GLY A 417 27.99 38.68 -25.23
CA GLY A 417 26.94 39.59 -24.79
C GLY A 417 25.85 38.95 -23.95
N ARG A 418 24.98 39.83 -23.43
CA ARG A 418 23.78 39.48 -22.67
C ARG A 418 22.60 40.29 -23.19
N ILE A 419 21.43 39.66 -23.37
CA ILE A 419 20.21 40.42 -23.65
C ILE A 419 19.84 41.24 -22.41
N TYR A 420 19.82 42.56 -22.55
CA TYR A 420 19.36 43.49 -21.51
C TYR A 420 17.85 43.70 -21.60
N SER A 421 17.34 43.85 -22.83
CA SER A 421 15.91 43.98 -23.11
C SER A 421 15.56 43.43 -24.50
N LEU A 422 14.33 42.94 -24.63
CA LEU A 422 13.71 42.47 -25.86
C LEU A 422 12.28 43.02 -25.83
N GLY A 423 11.96 43.95 -26.73
CA GLY A 423 10.66 44.61 -26.70
C GLY A 423 10.32 45.34 -28.00
N ARG A 424 9.31 46.19 -27.91
CA ARG A 424 8.95 47.16 -28.94
C ARG A 424 9.15 48.56 -28.36
N GLU A 425 9.79 49.44 -29.12
CA GLU A 425 9.83 50.86 -28.78
C GLU A 425 8.40 51.43 -28.81
N THR A 426 8.14 52.48 -28.03
CA THR A 426 6.80 53.09 -27.93
C THR A 426 6.25 53.41 -29.32
N ASP A 427 5.06 52.88 -29.60
CA ASP A 427 4.28 53.08 -30.82
C ASP A 427 4.92 52.56 -32.13
N SER A 428 5.87 51.63 -32.01
CA SER A 428 6.49 50.92 -33.14
C SER A 428 6.20 49.41 -33.14
N ASP A 429 5.96 48.83 -34.32
CA ASP A 429 5.91 47.37 -34.51
C ASP A 429 7.32 46.74 -34.62
N ILE A 430 8.37 47.55 -34.76
CA ILE A 430 9.75 47.08 -34.89
C ILE A 430 10.24 46.50 -33.56
N ILE A 431 10.73 45.26 -33.61
CA ILE A 431 11.32 44.58 -32.45
C ILE A 431 12.73 45.11 -32.20
N GLN A 432 12.93 45.68 -31.01
CA GLN A 432 14.21 46.16 -30.52
C GLN A 432 14.80 45.11 -29.57
N ILE A 433 15.99 44.61 -29.92
CA ILE A 433 16.82 43.77 -29.03
C ILE A 433 17.99 44.63 -28.58
N CYS A 434 18.12 44.80 -27.27
CA CYS A 434 19.20 45.57 -26.64
C CYS A 434 20.10 44.61 -25.87
N ILE A 435 21.41 44.68 -26.12
CA ILE A 435 22.42 43.83 -25.49
C ILE A 435 23.46 44.63 -24.71
N GLU A 436 23.93 44.05 -23.61
CA GLU A 436 25.19 44.42 -22.97
C GLU A 436 26.32 43.62 -23.63
N ILE A 437 27.50 44.23 -23.81
CA ILE A 437 28.68 43.60 -24.42
C ILE A 437 29.80 43.53 -23.39
N PHE A 438 30.45 42.36 -23.28
CA PHE A 438 31.51 42.05 -22.34
C PHE A 438 32.76 41.53 -23.04
N ILE A 439 33.92 41.90 -22.51
CA ILE A 439 35.23 41.37 -22.91
C ILE A 439 35.76 40.41 -21.85
N LYS A 440 36.16 39.19 -22.24
CA LYS A 440 36.61 38.15 -21.29
C LYS A 440 38.12 38.10 -21.11
N ASN A 441 38.85 38.23 -22.22
CA ASN A 441 40.30 38.38 -22.22
C ASN A 441 40.60 39.88 -22.30
N ALA A 442 41.31 40.44 -21.33
CA ALA A 442 41.54 41.89 -21.22
C ALA A 442 43.05 42.23 -21.26
N ILE A 443 43.79 41.53 -22.11
CA ILE A 443 45.25 41.63 -22.21
C ILE A 443 45.64 42.93 -22.93
N LEU A 444 44.95 43.26 -24.04
CA LEU A 444 45.14 44.50 -24.80
C LEU A 444 44.38 45.69 -24.21
N PHE A 445 43.24 45.46 -23.55
CA PHE A 445 42.40 46.56 -23.04
C PHE A 445 43.10 47.40 -21.96
N LEU A 446 44.02 46.79 -21.20
CA LEU A 446 44.88 47.49 -20.25
C LEU A 446 45.93 48.38 -20.94
N SER A 447 46.56 47.95 -22.04
CA SER A 447 47.56 48.76 -22.75
C SER A 447 46.94 49.96 -23.48
N ILE A 448 45.73 49.81 -24.03
CA ILE A 448 45.03 50.90 -24.73
C ILE A 448 44.62 52.01 -23.73
N LEU A 449 44.12 51.64 -22.54
CA LEU A 449 43.76 52.61 -21.50
C LEU A 449 44.96 53.38 -20.94
N VAL A 450 46.13 52.74 -20.83
CA VAL A 450 47.39 53.38 -20.40
C VAL A 450 47.97 54.30 -21.50
N SER A 451 47.63 54.08 -22.78
CA SER A 451 48.11 54.91 -23.89
C SER A 451 47.40 56.26 -23.95
N ASN A 452 46.07 56.29 -23.73
CA ASN A 452 45.24 57.48 -23.92
C ASN A 452 45.24 58.48 -22.74
N THR A 453 46.04 58.28 -21.70
CA THR A 453 46.22 59.25 -20.60
C THR A 453 47.39 60.22 -20.82
N ASN A 454 48.21 60.03 -21.86
CA ASN A 454 49.29 60.96 -22.21
C ASN A 454 48.84 61.97 -23.27
N ILE A 455 49.08 63.25 -22.97
CA ILE A 455 48.75 64.38 -23.83
C ILE A 455 49.66 64.39 -25.06
N VAL A 456 49.08 64.47 -26.26
CA VAL A 456 49.74 65.01 -27.45
C VAL A 456 48.89 66.17 -27.96
N SER A 457 49.47 67.36 -27.99
CA SER A 457 48.82 68.56 -28.50
C SER A 457 48.71 68.52 -30.02
N LEU A 458 47.54 68.88 -30.54
CA LEU A 458 47.37 69.16 -31.97
C LEU A 458 48.20 70.40 -32.35
N PRO A 459 49.01 70.35 -33.42
CA PRO A 459 49.67 71.54 -33.94
C PRO A 459 48.65 72.47 -34.61
N VAL A 460 48.72 73.76 -34.30
CA VAL A 460 47.93 74.80 -34.99
C VAL A 460 48.47 74.98 -36.42
N PRO A 461 47.63 75.06 -37.46
CA PRO A 461 48.08 75.40 -38.80
C PRO A 461 48.62 76.84 -38.84
N SER A 462 49.87 77.02 -39.25
CA SER A 462 50.45 78.34 -39.52
C SER A 462 49.94 78.87 -40.87
N GLU A 463 49.64 80.17 -40.93
CA GLU A 463 49.14 80.85 -42.14
C GLU A 463 50.10 80.72 -43.34
N ARG A 464 49.53 80.42 -44.52
CA ARG A 464 49.94 80.93 -45.85
C ARG A 464 48.91 80.59 -46.92
#